data_AF-A0A1T4JRT1-F1
#
_entry.id   AF-A0A1T4JRT1-F1
#
_cell.length_a   1.000
_cell.length_b   1.000
_cell.length_c   1.000
_cell.angle_alpha   90.00
_cell.angle_beta   90.00
_cell.angle_gamma   90.00
#
_symmetry.space_group_name_H-M   'P 1'
#
loop_
_entity.id
_entity.type
_entity.pdbx_description
1 polymer ?
#
loop_
_entity_poly.entity_id
_entity_poly.type
_entity_poly.pdbx_seq_one_letter_code
_entity_poly.pdbx_strand_id
1 'polypeptide(L)'
;MRNVVVTGAISILLMAGAAQAQQATYVWTGAGVGSGKCPTYKMEIDVTVDGNAVKGLFQQEGRPQRHFEATKDGAGLFKTKAEVGGGGSMDVTGAIKDGASQVMLDGYCKFGGPLTKK
;
A
#
# COMPACT_ATOMS: atom_id res chain seq x y z
N MET A 1 -40.52 -40.45 -40.97
CA MET A 1 -40.43 -39.01 -40.62
C MET A 1 -40.11 -38.87 -39.13
N ARG A 2 -38.89 -38.45 -38.80
CA ARG A 2 -38.57 -37.48 -37.72
C ARG A 2 -37.05 -37.42 -37.59
N ASN A 3 -36.48 -36.46 -38.30
CA ASN A 3 -35.12 -35.97 -38.10
C ASN A 3 -35.10 -35.19 -36.78
N VAL A 4 -34.12 -35.42 -35.92
CA VAL A 4 -33.41 -34.33 -35.23
C VAL A 4 -31.97 -34.78 -34.96
N VAL A 5 -31.04 -34.24 -35.74
CA VAL A 5 -29.60 -34.19 -35.41
C VAL A 5 -29.42 -32.88 -34.64
N VAL A 6 -29.01 -32.94 -33.37
CA VAL A 6 -28.56 -31.74 -32.63
C VAL A 6 -27.04 -31.80 -32.51
N THR A 7 -26.44 -30.91 -33.27
CA THR A 7 -25.03 -30.56 -33.44
C THR A 7 -24.35 -30.24 -32.11
N GLY A 8 -23.13 -30.73 -31.95
CA GLY A 8 -22.29 -30.47 -30.76
C GLY A 8 -21.78 -29.04 -30.67
N ALA A 9 -21.62 -28.56 -29.44
CA ALA A 9 -20.68 -27.53 -29.02
C ALA A 9 -20.68 -27.47 -27.49
N ILE A 10 -19.64 -27.97 -26.82
CA ILE A 10 -19.34 -27.57 -25.43
C ILE A 10 -17.88 -27.13 -25.39
N SER A 11 -17.75 -25.84 -25.70
CA SER A 11 -16.88 -24.82 -25.13
C SER A 11 -15.71 -25.30 -24.25
N ILE A 12 -14.51 -25.01 -24.77
CA ILE A 12 -13.24 -24.93 -24.05
C ILE A 12 -13.44 -23.97 -22.86
N LEU A 13 -13.56 -24.50 -21.64
CA LEU A 13 -13.42 -23.68 -20.44
C LEU A 13 -11.94 -23.31 -20.31
N LEU A 14 -11.64 -22.10 -20.75
CA LEU A 14 -10.45 -21.35 -20.41
C LEU A 14 -10.26 -21.43 -18.89
N MET A 15 -9.23 -22.17 -18.47
CA MET A 15 -8.61 -21.98 -17.16
C MET A 15 -7.96 -20.59 -17.19
N ALA A 16 -8.78 -19.55 -17.06
CA ALA A 16 -8.32 -18.22 -16.71
C ALA A 16 -7.63 -18.38 -15.36
N GLY A 17 -6.30 -18.34 -15.38
CA GLY A 17 -5.48 -18.42 -14.19
C GLY A 17 -6.03 -17.47 -13.15
N ALA A 18 -6.23 -17.98 -11.93
CA ALA A 18 -6.39 -17.12 -10.79
C ALA A 18 -5.20 -16.15 -10.80
N ALA A 19 -5.45 -14.88 -11.12
CA ALA A 19 -4.50 -13.84 -10.83
C ALA A 19 -4.30 -13.93 -9.31
N GLN A 20 -3.19 -14.52 -8.90
CA GLN A 20 -2.81 -14.52 -7.50
C GLN A 20 -2.65 -13.05 -7.14
N ALA A 21 -3.64 -12.50 -6.45
CA ALA A 21 -3.54 -11.22 -5.78
C ALA A 21 -2.43 -11.38 -4.75
N GLN A 22 -1.18 -11.14 -5.17
CA GLN A 22 -0.01 -11.16 -4.31
C GLN A 22 -0.15 -9.99 -3.35
N GLN A 23 -0.81 -10.26 -2.23
CA GLN A 23 -0.86 -9.35 -1.12
C GLN A 23 0.53 -9.34 -0.48
N ALA A 24 1.18 -8.18 -0.52
CA ALA A 24 2.49 -7.99 0.10
C ALA A 24 2.36 -6.97 1.24
N THR A 25 2.91 -7.31 2.40
CA THR A 25 2.94 -6.41 3.55
C THR A 25 4.37 -6.03 3.85
N TYR A 26 4.56 -4.77 4.19
CA TYR A 26 5.85 -4.17 4.50
C TYR A 26 5.74 -3.35 5.78
N VAL A 27 6.87 -3.13 6.44
CA VAL A 27 6.96 -2.34 7.67
C VAL A 27 8.15 -1.40 7.65
N TRP A 28 7.97 -0.24 8.26
CA TRP A 28 9.04 0.67 8.68
C TRP A 28 8.79 1.08 10.13
N THR A 29 9.86 1.12 10.91
CA THR A 29 9.84 1.66 12.28
C THR A 29 11.03 2.57 12.47
N GLY A 30 10.80 3.78 12.98
CA GLY A 30 11.90 4.72 13.17
C GLY A 30 11.49 6.02 13.86
N ALA A 31 12.51 6.84 14.11
CA ALA A 31 12.35 8.18 14.63
C ALA A 31 12.08 9.19 13.51
N GLY A 32 11.39 10.28 13.84
CA GLY A 32 11.14 11.37 12.91
C GLY A 32 12.40 12.17 12.62
N VAL A 33 12.53 12.62 11.36
CA VAL A 33 13.60 13.53 10.94
C VAL A 33 13.00 14.93 10.73
N GLY A 34 13.70 15.95 11.20
CA GLY A 34 13.23 17.34 11.16
C GLY A 34 13.83 18.16 12.28
N SER A 35 13.31 19.37 12.50
CA SER A 35 13.75 20.25 13.56
C SER A 35 13.02 19.98 14.89
N GLY A 36 13.51 20.59 15.98
CA GLY A 36 12.86 20.54 17.28
C GLY A 36 12.77 19.12 17.84
N LYS A 37 11.54 18.66 18.11
CA LYS A 37 11.28 17.38 18.80
C LYS A 37 11.18 16.17 17.85
N CYS A 38 11.35 16.34 16.54
CA CYS A 38 11.18 15.25 15.58
C CYS A 38 11.98 13.97 15.92
N PRO A 39 13.26 14.04 16.33
CA PRO A 39 14.02 12.84 16.68
C PRO A 39 13.50 12.08 17.91
N THR A 40 12.66 12.70 18.73
CA THR A 40 12.05 12.06 19.91
C THR A 40 10.75 11.33 19.58
N TYR A 41 10.16 11.61 18.42
CA TYR A 41 8.92 10.99 17.98
C TYR A 41 9.24 9.70 17.25
N LYS A 42 8.68 8.58 17.72
CA LYS A 42 8.80 7.28 17.06
C LYS A 42 7.50 6.91 16.37
N MET A 43 7.62 6.23 15.24
CA MET A 43 6.49 5.80 14.45
C MET A 43 6.73 4.42 13.83
N GLU A 44 5.66 3.63 13.79
CA GLU A 44 5.56 2.42 12.99
C GLU A 44 4.63 2.69 11.81
N ILE A 45 5.01 2.19 10.63
CA ILE A 45 4.26 2.29 9.38
C ILE A 45 4.18 0.90 8.76
N ASP A 46 2.97 0.40 8.62
CA ASP A 46 2.65 -0.80 7.85
C ASP A 46 2.10 -0.42 6.49
N VAL A 47 2.60 -1.06 5.43
CA VAL A 47 2.13 -0.87 4.06
C VAL A 47 1.69 -2.20 3.50
N THR A 48 0.41 -2.32 3.16
CA THR A 48 -0.17 -3.48 2.49
C THR A 48 -0.48 -3.14 1.04
N VAL A 49 -0.07 -4.01 0.13
CA VAL A 49 -0.24 -3.83 -1.31
C VAL A 49 -1.09 -4.99 -1.82
N ASP A 50 -2.17 -4.67 -2.51
CA ASP A 50 -3.06 -5.63 -3.18
C ASP A 50 -3.28 -5.17 -4.63
N GLY A 51 -2.65 -5.86 -5.58
CA GLY A 51 -2.57 -5.42 -6.97
C GLY A 51 -1.92 -4.03 -7.06
N ASN A 52 -2.71 -3.02 -7.41
CA ASN A 52 -2.29 -1.61 -7.47
C ASN A 52 -2.74 -0.79 -6.25
N ALA A 53 -3.62 -1.32 -5.40
CA ALA A 53 -4.04 -0.64 -4.19
C ALA A 53 -2.92 -0.70 -3.15
N VAL A 54 -2.65 0.43 -2.50
CA VAL A 54 -1.69 0.58 -1.42
C VAL A 54 -2.42 1.13 -0.21
N LYS A 55 -2.43 0.38 0.88
CA LYS A 55 -3.04 0.78 2.15
C LYS A 55 -1.96 0.88 3.20
N GLY A 56 -1.91 2.01 3.88
CA GLY A 56 -0.98 2.26 4.96
C GLY A 56 -1.69 2.33 6.31
N LEU A 57 -1.13 1.71 7.33
CA LEU A 57 -1.44 1.99 8.73
C LEU A 57 -0.20 2.62 9.35
N PHE A 58 -0.37 3.67 10.16
CA PHE A 58 0.75 4.27 10.86
C PHE A 58 0.35 4.70 12.26
N GLN A 59 1.27 4.51 13.19
CA GLN A 59 1.07 4.85 14.59
C GLN A 59 2.31 5.51 15.16
N GLN A 60 2.13 6.73 15.64
CA GLN A 60 3.13 7.40 16.47
C GLN A 60 2.96 6.93 17.92
N GLU A 61 4.07 6.71 18.62
CA GLU A 61 4.05 6.34 20.04
C GLU A 61 3.19 7.31 20.88
N GLY A 62 2.26 6.78 21.67
CA GLY A 62 1.34 7.57 22.49
C GLY A 62 0.23 8.31 21.71
N ARG A 63 0.04 8.02 20.41
CA ARG A 63 -1.03 8.59 19.59
C ARG A 63 -1.91 7.48 18.99
N PRO A 64 -3.17 7.80 18.63
CA PRO A 64 -4.00 6.86 17.89
C PRO A 64 -3.38 6.47 16.56
N GLN A 65 -3.58 5.20 16.18
CA GLN A 65 -3.27 4.72 14.83
C GLN A 65 -4.12 5.43 13.79
N ARG A 66 -3.56 5.64 12.61
CA ARG A 66 -4.18 6.28 11.45
C ARG A 66 -3.85 5.51 10.19
N HIS A 67 -4.43 5.95 9.07
CA HIS A 67 -4.27 5.25 7.80
C HIS A 67 -4.15 6.21 6.62
N PHE A 68 -3.66 5.66 5.51
CA PHE A 68 -3.73 6.29 4.20
C PHE A 68 -4.08 5.25 3.15
N GLU A 69 -4.69 5.69 2.05
CA GLU A 69 -4.93 4.84 0.89
C GLU A 69 -4.38 5.55 -0.36
N ALA A 70 -3.77 4.76 -1.25
CA ALA A 70 -3.23 5.22 -2.51
C ALA A 70 -3.35 4.13 -3.57
N THR A 71 -3.14 4.53 -4.83
CA THR A 71 -2.97 3.61 -5.95
C THR A 71 -1.59 3.84 -6.52
N LYS A 72 -0.81 2.77 -6.69
CA LYS A 72 0.50 2.86 -7.36
C LYS A 72 0.32 2.91 -8.88
N ASP A 73 1.21 3.62 -9.54
CA ASP A 73 1.29 3.68 -11.00
C ASP A 73 2.05 2.47 -11.59
N GLY A 74 2.20 2.44 -12.92
CA GLY A 74 2.94 1.38 -13.61
C GLY A 74 4.44 1.34 -13.29
N ALA A 75 5.01 2.41 -12.72
CA ALA A 75 6.36 2.44 -12.20
C ALA A 75 6.44 2.04 -10.71
N GLY A 76 5.30 1.67 -10.10
CA GLY A 76 5.18 1.32 -8.69
C GLY A 76 5.23 2.50 -7.74
N LEU A 77 5.16 3.74 -8.22
CA LEU A 77 5.16 4.95 -7.41
C LEU A 77 3.74 5.27 -6.93
N PHE A 78 3.62 5.81 -5.72
CA PHE A 78 2.33 6.28 -5.20
C PHE A 78 2.48 7.59 -4.45
N LYS A 79 1.43 8.41 -4.47
CA LYS A 79 1.30 9.64 -3.70
C LYS A 79 -0.12 9.82 -3.22
N THR A 80 -0.30 10.21 -1.97
CA THR A 80 -1.61 10.51 -1.37
C THR A 80 -1.46 11.50 -0.21
N LYS A 81 -2.56 11.79 0.50
CA LYS A 81 -2.55 12.51 1.77
C LYS A 81 -3.09 11.60 2.88
N ALA A 82 -2.54 11.76 4.08
CA ALA A 82 -3.00 11.10 5.28
C ALA A 82 -3.54 12.14 6.27
N GLU A 83 -4.76 11.95 6.76
CA GLU A 83 -5.32 12.79 7.81
C GLU A 83 -4.70 12.42 9.16
N VAL A 84 -4.28 13.43 9.93
CA VAL A 84 -3.62 13.25 11.23
C VAL A 84 -4.42 13.75 12.43
N GLY A 85 -5.70 14.08 12.19
CA GLY A 85 -6.64 14.56 13.19
C GLY A 85 -6.45 16.05 13.51
N GLY A 86 -7.47 16.67 14.10
CA GLY A 86 -7.45 18.11 14.39
C GLY A 86 -7.37 19.00 13.14
N GLY A 87 -7.78 18.48 11.98
CA GLY A 87 -7.73 19.18 10.68
C GLY A 87 -6.35 19.20 10.02
N GLY A 88 -5.34 18.51 10.57
CA GLY A 88 -4.03 18.38 9.95
C GLY A 88 -3.95 17.21 8.98
N SER A 89 -3.14 17.35 7.93
CA SER A 89 -2.78 16.26 7.00
C SER A 89 -1.27 16.17 6.80
N MET A 90 -0.80 15.03 6.30
CA MET A 90 0.56 14.79 5.85
C MET A 90 0.55 14.35 4.38
N ASP A 91 1.58 14.71 3.64
CA ASP A 91 1.81 14.16 2.31
C ASP A 91 2.46 12.78 2.43
N VAL A 92 1.91 11.80 1.73
CA VAL A 92 2.46 10.44 1.68
C VAL A 92 2.99 10.21 0.28
N THR A 93 4.25 9.77 0.19
CA THR A 93 4.88 9.35 -1.05
C THR A 93 5.57 8.02 -0.85
N GLY A 94 5.74 7.24 -1.91
CA GLY A 94 6.50 6.01 -1.82
C GLY A 94 6.64 5.30 -3.15
N ALA A 95 7.33 4.16 -3.09
CA ALA A 95 7.52 3.26 -4.20
C ALA A 95 7.40 1.82 -3.71
N ILE A 96 6.67 0.97 -4.43
CA ILE A 96 6.61 -0.47 -4.21
C ILE A 96 7.28 -1.14 -5.41
N LYS A 97 8.52 -1.57 -5.20
CA LYS A 97 9.38 -2.22 -6.19
C LYS A 97 10.11 -3.39 -5.54
N ASP A 98 10.43 -4.41 -6.32
CA ASP A 98 11.22 -5.53 -5.85
C ASP A 98 12.60 -5.05 -5.36
N GLY A 99 12.89 -5.32 -4.08
CA GLY A 99 14.16 -4.94 -3.44
C GLY A 99 14.36 -3.44 -3.14
N ALA A 100 13.44 -2.56 -3.56
CA ALA A 100 13.60 -1.10 -3.43
C ALA A 100 12.31 -0.39 -2.95
N SER A 101 11.49 -1.08 -2.15
CA SER A 101 10.26 -0.52 -1.60
C SER A 101 10.55 0.50 -0.51
N GLN A 102 9.83 1.62 -0.50
CA GLN A 102 9.99 2.71 0.47
C GLN A 102 8.69 3.49 0.67
N VAL A 103 8.59 4.17 1.81
CA VAL A 103 7.49 5.10 2.14
C VAL A 103 8.04 6.34 2.82
N MET A 104 7.38 7.48 2.65
CA MET A 104 7.68 8.73 3.34
C MET A 104 6.36 9.46 3.65
N LEU A 105 6.15 9.74 4.95
CA LEU A 105 5.10 10.61 5.46
C LEU A 105 5.76 11.95 5.80
N ASP A 106 5.43 12.98 5.03
CA ASP A 106 5.97 14.34 5.15
C ASP A 106 4.91 15.27 5.74
N GLY A 107 5.12 15.67 7.00
CA GLY A 107 4.28 16.60 7.73
C GLY A 107 5.13 17.59 8.51
N TYR A 108 4.79 17.82 9.78
CA TYR A 108 5.67 18.58 10.67
C TYR A 108 7.06 17.90 10.84
N CYS A 109 7.05 16.57 10.98
CA CYS A 109 8.24 15.74 10.93
C CYS A 109 8.13 14.77 9.76
N LYS A 110 9.27 14.30 9.26
CA LYS A 110 9.35 13.28 8.22
C LYS A 110 9.53 11.91 8.84
N PHE A 111 8.71 10.96 8.45
CA PHE A 111 8.79 9.57 8.90
C PHE A 111 8.79 8.65 7.70
N GLY A 112 9.77 7.74 7.63
CA GLY A 112 9.85 6.80 6.54
C GLY A 112 11.27 6.52 6.07
N GLY A 113 11.37 5.72 5.02
CA GLY A 113 12.60 5.18 4.48
C GLY A 113 12.35 3.85 3.77
N PRO A 114 13.40 3.04 3.58
CA PRO A 114 13.29 1.70 3.01
C PRO A 114 12.35 0.82 3.85
N LEU A 115 11.47 0.12 3.16
CA LEU A 115 10.50 -0.80 3.74
C LEU A 115 11.08 -2.21 3.85
N THR A 116 10.85 -2.86 4.98
CA THR A 116 11.18 -4.28 5.17
C THR A 116 9.93 -5.11 4.90
N LYS A 117 10.06 -6.15 4.07
CA LYS A 117 8.94 -7.07 3.81
C LYS A 117 8.64 -7.88 5.08
N LYS A 118 7.37 -7.92 5.47
CA LYS A 118 6.88 -8.78 6.57
C LYS A 118 6.68 -10.22 6.08
#